data_AF-A0A845TTS0-F1
#
_entry.id   AF-A0A845TTS0-F1
#
_cell.length_a   1.000
_cell.length_b   1.000
_cell.length_c   1.000
_cell.angle_alpha   90.00
_cell.angle_beta   90.00
_cell.angle_gamma   90.00
#
_symmetry.space_group_name_H-M   'P 1'
#
loop_
_entity.id
_entity.type
_entity.pdbx_description
1 polymer ?
#
loop_
_entity_poly.entity_id
_entity_poly.type
_entity_poly.pdbx_seq_one_letter_code
_entity_poly.pdbx_strand_id
1 'polypeptide(L)'
;MSEPSRNAQFADEFNQRFEALIEWAKVHWPEKNQPLVPEDFSASRREIALLLGARLNAGMPYNAGPTPSDGGEQYVSVAPAPWP
;
A
#
# COMPACT_ATOMS: atom_id res chain seq x y z
N MET A 1 -6.08 18.15 -15.39
CA MET A 1 -6.26 17.34 -14.18
C MET A 1 -6.73 15.97 -14.65
N SER A 2 -5.91 14.93 -14.54
CA SER A 2 -6.33 13.57 -14.89
C SER A 2 -7.12 13.01 -13.72
N GLU A 3 -8.35 12.57 -13.94
CA GLU A 3 -9.15 11.89 -12.93
C GLU A 3 -8.44 10.59 -12.49
N PRO A 4 -8.38 10.29 -11.18
CA PRO A 4 -7.81 9.04 -10.72
C PRO A 4 -8.61 7.88 -11.30
N SER A 5 -7.91 6.89 -11.85
CA SER A 5 -8.55 5.69 -12.40
C SER A 5 -9.40 4.99 -11.32
N ARG A 6 -10.45 4.27 -11.73
CA ARG A 6 -11.29 3.48 -10.82
C ARG A 6 -10.44 2.56 -9.92
N ASN A 7 -9.35 2.01 -10.46
CA ASN A 7 -8.42 1.17 -9.71
C ASN A 7 -7.67 1.96 -8.62
N ALA A 8 -7.24 3.19 -8.92
CA ALA A 8 -6.58 4.04 -7.94
C ALA A 8 -7.52 4.45 -6.80
N GLN A 9 -8.78 4.81 -7.13
CA GLN A 9 -9.79 5.12 -6.12
C GLN A 9 -10.09 3.91 -5.24
N PHE A 10 -10.22 2.73 -5.84
CA PHE A 10 -10.43 1.49 -5.09
C PHE A 10 -9.24 1.18 -4.17
N ALA A 11 -8.00 1.35 -4.64
CA ALA A 11 -6.81 1.10 -3.84
C ALA A 11 -6.73 2.04 -2.63
N ASP A 12 -7.06 3.32 -2.82
CA ASP A 12 -7.11 4.30 -1.74
C ASP A 12 -8.19 3.92 -0.69
N GLU A 13 -9.42 3.64 -1.15
CA GLU A 13 -10.50 3.24 -0.26
C GLU A 13 -10.18 1.94 0.50
N PHE A 14 -9.56 0.97 -0.17
CA PHE A 14 -9.15 -0.28 0.46
C PHE A 14 -8.15 -0.04 1.60
N ASN A 15 -7.13 0.78 1.36
CA ASN A 15 -6.14 1.13 2.39
C ASN A 15 -6.80 1.87 3.55
N GLN A 16 -7.67 2.84 3.28
CA GLN A 16 -8.39 3.58 4.33
C GLN A 16 -9.22 2.65 5.22
N ARG A 17 -9.93 1.69 4.61
CA ARG A 17 -10.72 0.69 5.35
C ARG A 17 -9.84 -0.22 6.20
N PHE A 18 -8.67 -0.57 5.71
CA PHE A 18 -7.73 -1.40 6.46
C PHE A 18 -7.14 -0.65 7.66
N GLU A 19 -6.75 0.61 7.50
CA GLU A 19 -6.27 1.42 8.64
C GLU A 19 -7.38 1.65 9.67
N ALA A 20 -8.62 1.87 9.24
CA ALA A 20 -9.76 1.95 10.15
C ALA A 20 -9.99 0.65 10.95
N LEU A 21 -9.77 -0.51 10.33
CA LEU A 21 -9.81 -1.81 11.01
C LEU A 21 -8.70 -1.92 12.07
N ILE A 22 -7.48 -1.48 11.76
CA ILE A 22 -6.36 -1.49 12.71
C ILE A 22 -6.67 -0.64 13.94
N GLU A 23 -7.14 0.59 13.72
CA GLU A 23 -7.49 1.48 14.83
C GLU A 23 -8.63 0.92 15.68
N TRP A 24 -9.66 0.35 15.04
CA TRP A 24 -10.73 -0.36 15.76
C TRP A 24 -10.17 -1.51 16.59
N ALA A 25 -9.31 -2.36 16.02
CA ALA A 25 -8.72 -3.50 16.72
C ALA A 25 -7.91 -3.07 17.93
N LYS A 26 -7.07 -2.03 17.81
CA LYS A 26 -6.28 -1.47 18.91
C LYS A 26 -7.14 -0.97 20.06
N VAL A 27 -8.23 -0.25 19.74
CA VAL A 27 -9.15 0.31 20.75
C VAL A 27 -9.94 -0.79 21.46
N HIS A 28 -10.47 -1.75 20.70
CA HIS A 28 -11.37 -2.77 21.21
C HIS A 28 -10.69 -4.05 21.69
N TRP A 29 -9.35 -4.11 21.62
CA TRP A 29 -8.59 -5.26 22.06
C TRP A 29 -8.87 -5.61 23.53
N PRO A 30 -9.28 -6.85 23.85
CA PRO A 30 -9.65 -7.24 25.22
C PRO A 30 -8.44 -7.38 26.15
N GLU A 31 -7.28 -7.80 25.63
CA GLU A 31 -6.09 -8.10 26.45
C GLU A 31 -5.23 -6.86 26.69
N LYS A 32 -5.50 -6.14 27.77
CA LYS A 32 -4.79 -4.87 28.09
C LYS A 32 -3.32 -5.06 28.50
N ASN A 33 -2.93 -6.26 28.91
CA ASN A 33 -1.54 -6.57 29.27
C ASN A 33 -0.62 -6.78 28.06
N GLN A 34 -1.21 -7.01 26.88
CA GLN A 34 -0.50 -7.20 25.63
C GLN A 34 -1.26 -6.43 24.54
N PRO A 35 -1.17 -5.08 24.53
CA PRO A 35 -1.87 -4.28 23.53
C PRO A 35 -1.32 -4.57 22.14
N LEU A 36 -2.20 -4.53 21.14
CA LEU A 36 -1.79 -4.57 19.74
C LEU A 36 -1.00 -3.31 19.39
N VAL A 37 0.12 -3.50 18.69
CA VAL A 37 0.97 -2.43 18.18
C VAL A 37 0.94 -2.41 16.65
N PRO A 38 1.27 -1.28 16.00
CA PRO A 38 1.26 -1.19 14.54
C PRO A 38 2.08 -2.28 13.83
N GLU A 39 3.16 -2.75 14.45
CA GLU A 39 4.06 -3.78 13.95
C GLU A 39 3.39 -5.16 13.79
N ASP A 40 2.40 -5.47 14.63
CA ASP A 40 1.63 -6.72 14.56
C ASP A 40 0.86 -6.85 13.24
N PHE A 41 0.61 -5.73 12.56
CA PHE A 41 -0.11 -5.67 11.28
C PHE A 41 0.81 -5.60 10.05
N SER A 42 2.12 -5.66 10.23
CA SER A 42 3.11 -5.49 9.14
C SER A 42 2.95 -6.55 8.03
N ALA A 43 2.70 -7.81 8.39
CA ALA A 43 2.44 -8.88 7.44
C ALA A 43 1.18 -8.60 6.60
N SER A 44 0.08 -8.21 7.25
CA SER A 44 -1.18 -7.87 6.59
C SER A 44 -1.03 -6.65 5.67
N ARG A 45 -0.30 -5.60 6.10
CA ARG A 45 0.02 -4.44 5.24
C ARG A 45 0.73 -4.86 3.95
N ARG A 46 1.70 -5.77 4.06
CA ARG A 46 2.42 -6.31 2.90
C ARG A 46 1.48 -7.08 1.97
N GLU A 47 0.61 -7.93 2.51
CA GLU A 47 -0.36 -8.68 1.71
C GLU A 47 -1.33 -7.76 0.95
N ILE A 48 -1.82 -6.72 1.62
CA ILE A 48 -2.69 -5.72 1.00
C ILE A 48 -1.94 -4.95 -0.10
N ALA A 49 -0.69 -4.54 0.15
CA ALA A 49 0.14 -3.91 -0.87
C ALA A 49 0.34 -4.82 -2.10
N LEU A 50 0.48 -6.14 -1.91
CA LEU A 50 0.55 -7.11 -3.02
C LEU A 50 -0.76 -7.23 -3.79
N LEU A 51 -1.91 -7.21 -3.10
CA LEU A 51 -3.23 -7.21 -3.72
C LEU A 51 -3.46 -5.95 -4.55
N LEU A 52 -3.13 -4.77 -4.01
CA LEU A 52 -3.34 -3.47 -4.65
C LEU A 52 -2.29 -3.14 -5.72
N GLY A 53 -1.08 -3.68 -5.60
CA GLY A 53 -0.04 -3.57 -6.60
C GLY A 53 -0.26 -4.55 -7.75
N ALA A 54 0.47 -5.67 -7.72
CA ALA A 54 0.61 -6.58 -8.85
C ALA A 54 -0.70 -7.26 -9.27
N ARG A 55 -1.67 -7.46 -8.37
CA ARG A 55 -2.93 -8.15 -8.68
C ARG A 55 -4.01 -7.20 -9.20
N LEU A 56 -4.19 -6.04 -8.59
CA LEU A 56 -5.15 -5.03 -9.05
C LEU A 56 -4.69 -4.34 -10.34
N ASN A 57 -3.37 -4.18 -10.51
CA ASN A 57 -2.76 -3.60 -11.71
C ASN A 57 -2.00 -4.66 -12.51
N ALA A 58 -2.57 -5.86 -12.70
CA ALA A 58 -1.96 -6.94 -13.47
C ALA A 58 -1.40 -6.42 -14.81
N GLY A 59 -0.07 -6.25 -14.88
CA GLY A 59 0.63 -5.62 -16.00
C GLY A 59 1.51 -4.39 -15.66
N MET A 60 1.40 -3.81 -14.46
CA MET A 60 2.27 -2.72 -14.00
C MET A 60 3.28 -3.24 -12.97
N PRO A 61 4.59 -2.89 -13.10
CA PRO A 61 5.60 -3.33 -12.15
C PRO A 61 5.26 -2.82 -10.74
N TYR A 62 5.51 -3.68 -9.76
CA TYR A 62 5.35 -3.43 -8.33
C TYR A 62 6.26 -2.27 -7.90
N ASN A 63 5.78 -1.04 -7.98
CA ASN A 63 6.36 0.11 -7.30
C ASN A 63 5.46 0.43 -6.10
N ALA A 64 5.38 -0.49 -5.14
CA ALA A 64 4.81 -0.22 -3.81
C ALA A 64 5.91 0.28 -2.87
N GLY A 65 6.70 1.25 -3.33
CA GLY A 65 7.43 2.14 -2.43
C GLY A 65 6.48 3.19 -1.87
N PRO A 66 6.88 3.94 -0.83
CA PRO A 66 6.15 5.13 -0.42
C PRO A 66 5.88 6.01 -1.65
N THR A 67 4.80 6.79 -1.66
CA THR A 67 4.65 7.79 -2.72
C THR A 67 5.84 8.77 -2.67
N PRO A 68 6.21 9.46 -3.76
CA PRO A 68 7.27 10.48 -3.71
C PRO A 68 7.04 11.53 -2.60
N SER A 69 5.78 11.78 -2.26
CA SER A 69 5.39 12.67 -1.15
C SER A 69 5.64 12.07 0.24
N ASP A 70 5.69 10.74 0.36
CA ASP A 70 5.97 9.98 1.58
C ASP A 70 7.43 9.47 1.65
N GLY A 71 8.33 10.00 0.81
CA GLY A 71 9.75 9.67 0.83
C GLY A 71 10.15 8.43 0.00
N GLY A 72 9.34 8.01 -0.97
CA GLY A 72 9.67 6.90 -1.86
C GLY A 72 10.53 7.29 -3.07
N GLU A 73 10.99 6.28 -3.80
CA GLU A 73 11.91 6.43 -4.93
C GLU A 73 11.30 7.32 -6.03
N GLN A 74 11.97 8.43 -6.35
CA GLN A 74 11.54 9.40 -7.37
C GLN A 74 12.06 9.08 -8.78
N TYR A 75 12.74 7.95 -8.94
CA TYR A 75 13.39 7.56 -10.19
C TYR A 75 12.81 6.25 -10.69
N VAL A 76 12.52 6.19 -11.98
CA VAL A 76 12.19 4.94 -12.67
C VAL A 76 13.46 4.46 -13.36
N SER A 77 13.90 3.24 -13.03
CA SER A 77 15.04 2.63 -13.72
C SER A 77 14.59 2.23 -15.12
N VAL A 78 14.93 3.06 -16.10
CA VAL A 78 14.74 2.75 -17.53
C VAL A 78 16.01 2.10 -18.05
N ALA A 79 15.88 0.90 -18.61
CA ALA A 79 16.95 0.33 -19.43
C ALA A 79 17.18 1.29 -20.62
N PRO A 80 18.41 1.77 -20.85
CA PRO A 80 18.68 2.63 -22.00
C PRO A 80 18.39 1.84 -23.27
N ALA A 81 17.74 2.49 -24.25
CA ALA A 81 17.54 1.89 -25.56
C ALA A 81 18.90 1.47 -26.14
N PRO A 82 18.99 0.30 -26.81
CA PRO A 82 20.24 -0.13 -27.43
C PRO A 82 20.62 0.89 -28.51
N TRP A 83 21.83 1.42 -28.41
CA TRP A 83 22.40 2.31 -29.43
C TRP A 83 22.56 1.56 -30.76
N PRO A 84 22.30 2.21 -31.91
CA PRO A 84 22.52 1.63 -33.23
C PRO A 84 24.00 1.38 -33.54
#